data_AF-A0A844ZZ04-F1
#
_entry.id   AF-A0A844ZZ04-F1
#
_cell.length_a   1.000
_cell.length_b   1.000
_cell.length_c   1.000
_cell.angle_alpha   90.00
_cell.angle_beta   90.00
_cell.angle_gamma   90.00
#
_symmetry.space_group_name_H-M   'P 1'
#
loop_
_entity.id
_entity.type
_entity.pdbx_description
1 polymer ?
#
loop_
_entity_poly.entity_id
_entity_poly.type
_entity_poly.pdbx_seq_one_letter_code
_entity_poly.pdbx_strand_id
1 'polypeptide(L)'
;MMSAWRPFTFNEKLALGLFVLFCPVYLIATAWIRPGSVVTGHEFGLFVAWRLGWILLGFLAWCVALATVFLTPAGHPSRTRMQAGRILPLASLGAAVMLSSPAVDAITRQQRRAFAAQNAQALGGPPPTAVIYRKGIPDGGVAIVRSPGRDPTGLSQRLMLDLTGERIKSCELISDTDWSCYFD
;
A
#
# COMPACT_ATOMS: atom_id res chain seq x y z
N MET A 1 -15.89 14.71 42.68
CA MET A 1 -15.90 13.50 41.83
C MET A 1 -14.68 13.56 40.92
N MET A 2 -13.54 13.04 41.37
CA MET A 2 -12.36 12.86 40.52
C MET A 2 -12.55 11.54 39.77
N SER A 3 -12.62 11.59 38.45
CA SER A 3 -12.57 10.40 37.60
C SER A 3 -11.24 9.72 37.85
N ALA A 4 -11.25 8.63 38.60
CA ALA A 4 -10.09 7.76 38.72
C ALA A 4 -9.77 7.23 37.31
N TRP A 5 -8.76 7.81 36.67
CA TRP A 5 -8.17 7.30 35.44
C TRP A 5 -7.73 5.86 35.72
N ARG A 6 -8.53 4.89 35.29
CA ARG A 6 -8.17 3.48 35.44
C ARG A 6 -6.92 3.24 34.59
N PRO A 7 -5.85 2.64 35.14
CA PRO A 7 -4.64 2.41 34.38
C PRO A 7 -4.92 1.51 33.18
N PHE A 8 -4.36 1.89 32.02
CA PHE A 8 -4.46 1.10 30.79
C PHE A 8 -3.84 -0.29 31.01
N THR A 9 -4.56 -1.31 30.57
CA THR A 9 -4.10 -2.70 30.58
C THR A 9 -3.00 -2.93 29.54
N PHE A 10 -2.22 -4.00 29.70
CA PHE A 10 -1.19 -4.37 28.71
C PHE A 10 -1.78 -4.53 27.29
N ASN A 11 -2.94 -5.19 27.16
CA ASN A 11 -3.58 -5.40 25.87
C ASN A 11 -4.10 -4.10 25.23
N GLU A 12 -4.57 -3.13 26.03
CA GLU A 12 -4.96 -1.81 25.54
C GLU A 12 -3.73 -1.04 25.00
N LYS A 13 -2.60 -1.10 25.70
CA LYS A 13 -1.33 -0.50 25.23
C LYS A 13 -0.81 -1.18 23.97
N LEU A 14 -0.86 -2.52 23.93
CA LEU A 14 -0.46 -3.31 22.76
C LEU A 14 -1.34 -2.98 21.56
N ALA A 15 -2.66 -2.94 21.72
CA ALA A 15 -3.60 -2.59 20.66
C ALA A 15 -3.34 -1.19 20.10
N LEU A 16 -3.11 -0.20 20.97
CA LEU A 16 -2.75 1.14 20.55
C LEU A 16 -1.42 1.16 19.79
N GLY A 17 -0.40 0.46 20.29
CA GLY A 17 0.90 0.36 19.64
C GLY A 17 0.82 -0.27 18.26
N LEU A 18 0.08 -1.39 18.13
CA LEU A 18 -0.18 -2.04 16.84
C LEU A 18 -0.93 -1.13 15.88
N PHE A 19 -1.96 -0.43 16.37
CA PHE A 19 -2.71 0.51 15.54
C PHE A 19 -1.80 1.62 15.01
N VAL A 20 -1.02 2.26 15.88
CA VAL A 20 -0.10 3.34 15.51
C VAL A 20 0.97 2.84 14.53
N LEU A 21 1.53 1.65 14.75
CA LEU A 21 2.56 1.08 13.89
C LEU A 21 2.05 0.75 12.48
N PHE A 22 0.89 0.08 12.38
CA PHE A 22 0.36 -0.40 11.10
C PHE A 22 -0.57 0.58 10.39
N CYS A 23 -0.96 1.68 11.03
CA CYS A 23 -1.73 2.76 10.40
C CYS A 23 -0.85 4.00 10.15
N PRO A 24 -0.70 4.97 11.07
CA PRO A 24 0.04 6.20 10.75
C PRO A 24 1.51 5.98 10.43
N VAL A 25 2.24 5.12 11.17
CA VAL A 25 3.67 4.89 10.89
C VAL A 25 3.87 4.21 9.53
N TYR A 26 3.11 3.16 9.24
CA TYR A 26 3.15 2.50 7.93
C TYR A 26 2.78 3.45 6.77
N LEU A 27 1.79 4.32 6.96
CA LEU A 27 1.41 5.30 5.93
C LEU A 27 2.50 6.35 5.69
N ILE A 28 3.09 6.91 6.76
CA ILE A 28 4.22 7.85 6.65
C ILE A 28 5.42 7.17 5.98
N ALA A 29 5.75 5.97 6.42
CA ALA A 29 6.81 5.16 5.83
C ALA A 29 6.57 4.90 4.34
N THR A 30 5.33 4.58 3.95
CA THR A 30 4.94 4.36 2.56
C THR A 30 4.99 5.62 1.71
N ALA A 31 4.63 6.77 2.27
CA ALA A 31 4.59 8.05 1.56
C ALA A 31 5.98 8.67 1.34
N TRP A 32 6.89 8.53 2.32
CA TRP A 32 8.15 9.29 2.36
C TRP A 32 9.41 8.43 2.23
N ILE A 33 9.40 7.21 2.78
CA ILE A 33 10.61 6.40 2.96
C ILE A 33 10.65 5.25 1.96
N ARG A 34 9.49 4.85 1.43
CA ARG A 34 9.37 3.75 0.47
C ARG A 34 10.36 3.98 -0.68
N PRO A 35 11.34 3.07 -0.87
CA PRO A 35 12.30 3.18 -1.96
C PRO A 35 11.58 3.34 -3.29
N GLY A 36 12.09 4.22 -4.15
CA GLY A 36 11.55 4.47 -5.46
C GLY A 36 11.40 3.17 -6.23
N SER A 37 10.29 3.00 -6.96
CA SER A 37 10.11 1.84 -7.84
C SER A 37 10.93 1.94 -9.13
N VAL A 38 11.91 2.84 -9.19
CA VAL A 38 12.66 3.16 -10.39
C VAL A 38 13.82 2.18 -10.52
N VAL A 39 13.66 1.31 -11.50
CA VAL A 39 14.45 0.09 -11.73
C VAL A 39 15.74 0.44 -12.46
N THR A 40 16.68 1.06 -11.74
CA THR A 40 18.10 1.08 -12.12
C THR A 40 18.88 0.23 -11.13
N GLY A 41 18.70 -1.10 -11.20
CA GLY A 41 19.56 -2.16 -10.64
C GLY A 41 19.83 -2.19 -9.12
N HIS A 42 20.19 -1.06 -8.52
CA HIS A 42 20.62 -0.90 -7.14
C HIS A 42 19.46 -0.76 -6.14
N GLU A 43 18.33 -0.17 -6.54
CA GLU A 43 17.21 0.10 -5.62
C GLU A 43 16.20 -1.05 -5.50
N PHE A 44 16.25 -2.04 -6.40
CA PHE A 44 15.33 -3.19 -6.37
C PHE A 44 15.47 -4.03 -5.10
N GLY A 45 16.71 -4.32 -4.69
CA GLY A 45 16.97 -5.07 -3.46
C GLY A 45 16.42 -4.37 -2.22
N LEU A 46 16.55 -3.04 -2.15
CA LEU A 46 15.99 -2.22 -1.07
C LEU A 46 14.47 -2.24 -1.07
N PHE A 47 13.83 -2.17 -2.25
CA PHE A 47 12.38 -2.28 -2.35
C PHE A 47 11.86 -3.64 -1.87
N VAL A 48 12.52 -4.74 -2.28
CA VAL A 48 12.15 -6.09 -1.85
C VAL A 48 12.37 -6.25 -0.34
N ALA A 49 13.53 -5.84 0.18
CA ALA A 49 13.83 -5.89 1.61
C ALA A 49 12.83 -5.07 2.43
N TRP A 50 12.47 -3.86 1.96
CA TRP A 50 11.42 -3.02 2.55
C TRP A 50 10.09 -3.76 2.63
N ARG A 51 9.65 -4.37 1.51
CA ARG A 51 8.36 -5.08 1.48
C ARG A 51 8.36 -6.31 2.38
N LEU A 52 9.42 -7.11 2.33
CA LEU A 52 9.59 -8.29 3.19
C LEU A 52 9.66 -7.90 4.67
N GLY A 53 10.33 -6.80 5.01
CA GLY A 53 10.39 -6.28 6.38
C GLY A 53 9.01 -5.97 6.95
N TRP A 54 8.17 -5.26 6.20
CA TRP A 54 6.79 -4.98 6.62
C TRP A 54 5.91 -6.23 6.71
N ILE A 55 6.09 -7.19 5.81
CA ILE A 55 5.39 -8.49 5.87
C ILE A 55 5.79 -9.26 7.13
N LEU A 56 7.08 -9.34 7.43
CA LEU A 56 7.60 -10.03 8.61
C LEU A 56 7.12 -9.37 9.90
N LEU A 57 7.18 -8.03 9.98
CA LEU A 57 6.65 -7.28 11.12
C LEU A 57 5.14 -7.53 11.30
N GLY A 58 4.38 -7.51 10.21
CA GLY A 58 2.94 -7.82 10.23
C GLY A 58 2.65 -9.24 10.74
N PHE A 59 3.42 -10.22 10.29
CA PHE A 59 3.30 -11.61 10.74
C PHE A 59 3.61 -11.75 12.23
N LEU A 60 4.72 -11.18 12.71
CA LEU A 60 5.07 -11.21 14.13
C LEU A 60 4.01 -10.52 14.99
N ALA A 61 3.51 -9.36 14.55
CA ALA A 61 2.43 -8.64 15.22
C ALA A 61 1.14 -9.45 15.29
N TRP A 62 0.79 -10.14 14.20
CA TRP A 62 -0.37 -11.04 14.17
C TRP A 62 -0.20 -12.22 15.14
N CYS A 63 0.98 -12.85 15.19
CA CYS A 63 1.26 -13.92 16.15
C CYS A 63 1.14 -13.44 17.61
N VAL A 64 1.66 -12.26 17.94
CA VAL A 64 1.55 -11.66 19.28
C VAL A 64 0.10 -11.32 19.61
N ALA A 65 -0.65 -10.74 18.66
CA ALA A 65 -2.07 -10.46 18.85
C ALA A 65 -2.88 -11.75 19.07
N LEU A 66 -2.60 -12.80 18.30
CA LEU A 66 -3.23 -14.11 18.47
C LEU A 66 -2.90 -14.74 19.83
N ALA A 67 -1.65 -14.64 20.27
CA ALA A 67 -1.22 -15.12 21.59
C ALA A 67 -2.03 -14.47 22.72
N THR A 68 -2.40 -13.19 22.59
CA THR A 68 -3.21 -12.50 23.63
C THR A 68 -4.63 -13.06 23.76
N VAL A 69 -5.16 -13.71 22.72
CA VAL A 69 -6.46 -14.39 22.77
C VAL A 69 -6.40 -15.64 23.65
N PHE A 70 -5.33 -16.44 23.49
CA PHE A 70 -5.24 -17.77 24.09
C PHE A 70 -4.44 -17.81 25.40
N LEU A 71 -3.42 -16.96 25.57
CA LEU A 71 -2.42 -17.10 26.65
C LEU A 71 -2.57 -16.08 27.79
N THR A 72 -3.46 -15.08 27.70
CA THR A 72 -3.53 -14.03 28.73
C THR A 72 -4.27 -14.50 30.00
N PRO A 73 -3.64 -14.50 31.19
CA PRO A 73 -4.20 -15.07 32.42
C PRO A 73 -5.42 -14.27 32.96
N ALA A 74 -6.30 -14.98 33.68
CA ALA A 74 -7.56 -14.49 34.20
C ALA A 74 -7.38 -13.64 35.46
N GLY A 75 -7.24 -12.32 35.30
CA GLY A 75 -6.97 -11.39 36.42
C GLY A 75 -7.88 -10.16 36.49
N HIS A 76 -9.08 -10.20 35.89
CA HIS A 76 -9.99 -9.04 35.91
C HIS A 76 -11.36 -9.35 36.54
N PRO A 77 -11.89 -8.42 37.38
CA PRO A 77 -13.17 -8.62 38.08
C PRO A 77 -14.39 -8.58 37.14
N SER A 78 -14.22 -8.11 35.90
CA SER A 78 -15.25 -8.05 34.87
C SER A 78 -14.93 -9.03 33.74
N ARG A 79 -15.77 -10.07 33.59
CA ARG A 79 -15.67 -11.07 32.53
C ARG A 79 -15.76 -10.45 31.13
N THR A 80 -16.59 -9.43 30.97
CA THR A 80 -16.79 -8.69 29.72
C THR A 80 -15.57 -7.86 29.32
N ARG A 81 -14.97 -7.11 30.27
CA ARG A 81 -13.74 -6.33 30.00
C ARG A 81 -12.56 -7.24 29.65
N MET A 82 -12.52 -8.42 30.26
CA MET A 82 -11.48 -9.42 30.00
C MET A 82 -11.60 -10.01 28.58
N GLN A 83 -12.82 -10.37 28.15
CA GLN A 83 -13.05 -10.87 26.79
C GLN A 83 -12.77 -9.79 25.73
N ALA A 84 -13.25 -8.57 25.95
CA ALA A 84 -12.98 -7.44 25.06
C ALA A 84 -11.48 -7.14 24.96
N GLY A 85 -10.76 -7.13 26.08
CA GLY A 85 -9.32 -6.87 26.12
C GLY A 85 -8.47 -7.93 25.41
N ARG A 86 -8.92 -9.18 25.29
CA ARG A 86 -8.20 -10.26 24.57
C ARG A 86 -8.26 -10.12 23.06
N ILE A 87 -9.38 -9.63 22.54
CA ILE A 87 -9.60 -9.49 21.09
C ILE A 87 -9.10 -8.13 20.60
N LEU A 88 -8.96 -7.15 21.50
CA LEU A 88 -8.59 -5.77 21.16
C LEU A 88 -7.33 -5.64 20.29
N PRO A 89 -6.21 -6.36 20.53
CA PRO A 89 -5.03 -6.28 19.67
C PRO A 89 -5.26 -6.79 18.23
N LEU A 90 -6.07 -7.85 18.08
CA LEU A 90 -6.45 -8.36 16.76
C LEU A 90 -7.39 -7.39 16.05
N ALA A 91 -8.39 -6.87 16.76
CA ALA A 91 -9.32 -5.88 16.22
C ALA A 91 -8.58 -4.61 15.78
N SER A 92 -7.59 -4.14 16.56
CA SER A 92 -6.78 -2.98 16.17
C SER A 92 -5.93 -3.23 14.93
N LEU A 93 -5.36 -4.43 14.79
CA LEU A 93 -4.57 -4.78 13.62
C LEU A 93 -5.45 -4.90 12.38
N GLY A 94 -6.63 -5.52 12.50
CA GLY A 94 -7.63 -5.57 11.45
C GLY A 94 -8.11 -4.18 11.02
N ALA A 95 -8.42 -3.31 11.98
CA ALA A 95 -8.80 -1.92 11.70
C ALA A 95 -7.67 -1.14 11.02
N ALA A 96 -6.42 -1.30 11.47
CA ALA A 96 -5.26 -0.65 10.85
C ALA A 96 -5.08 -1.08 9.38
N VAL A 97 -5.26 -2.36 9.07
CA VAL A 97 -5.20 -2.87 7.68
C VAL A 97 -6.34 -2.28 6.84
N MET A 98 -7.58 -2.31 7.34
CA MET A 98 -8.73 -1.77 6.60
C MET A 98 -8.61 -0.26 6.35
N LEU A 99 -8.10 0.50 7.31
CA LEU A 99 -7.93 1.95 7.18
C LEU A 99 -6.71 2.34 6.33
N SER A 100 -5.62 1.57 6.39
CA SER A 100 -4.41 1.87 5.63
C SER A 100 -4.54 1.54 4.14
N SER A 101 -5.32 0.51 3.76
CA SER A 101 -5.49 0.11 2.35
C SER A 101 -5.92 1.26 1.42
N PRO A 102 -7.07 1.95 1.64
CA PRO A 102 -7.50 3.02 0.75
C PRO A 102 -6.53 4.22 0.75
N ALA A 103 -5.84 4.46 1.87
CA ALA A 103 -4.84 5.50 1.97
C ALA A 103 -3.58 5.18 1.14
N VAL A 104 -3.13 3.92 1.14
CA VAL A 104 -2.03 3.46 0.28
C VAL A 104 -2.39 3.57 -1.20
N ASP A 105 -3.63 3.25 -1.56
CA ASP A 105 -4.10 3.39 -2.94
C ASP A 105 -4.12 4.86 -3.38
N ALA A 106 -4.62 5.75 -2.52
CA ALA A 106 -4.62 7.19 -2.76
C ALA A 106 -3.18 7.74 -2.92
N ILE A 107 -2.25 7.34 -2.03
CA ILE A 107 -0.83 7.71 -2.11
C ILE A 107 -0.23 7.22 -3.43
N THR A 108 -0.46 5.96 -3.81
CA THR A 108 0.09 5.37 -5.03
C THR A 108 -0.46 6.08 -6.27
N ARG A 109 -1.76 6.39 -6.29
CA ARG A 109 -2.38 7.17 -7.38
C ARG A 109 -1.80 8.58 -7.46
N GLN A 110 -1.58 9.25 -6.32
CA GLN A 110 -0.94 10.57 -6.28
C GLN A 110 0.51 10.52 -6.79
N GLN A 111 1.29 9.51 -6.41
CA GLN A 111 2.66 9.32 -6.91
C GLN A 111 2.70 9.12 -8.44
N ARG A 112 1.77 8.34 -9.00
CA ARG A 112 1.63 8.15 -10.46
C ARG A 112 1.27 9.45 -11.18
N ARG A 113 0.35 10.25 -10.62
CA ARG A 113 0.02 11.59 -11.15
C ARG A 113 1.22 12.53 -11.11
N ALA A 114 1.96 12.56 -10.00
CA ALA A 114 3.15 13.37 -9.87
C ALA A 114 4.22 12.96 -10.89
N PHE A 115 4.41 11.64 -11.10
CA PHE A 115 5.30 11.12 -12.14
C PHE A 115 4.85 11.53 -13.55
N ALA A 116 3.55 11.44 -13.86
CA ALA A 116 3.01 11.89 -15.14
C ALA A 116 3.27 13.39 -15.38
N ALA A 117 3.09 14.21 -14.34
CA ALA A 117 3.37 15.65 -14.40
C ALA A 117 4.87 15.93 -14.62
N GLN A 118 5.76 15.20 -13.94
CA GLN A 118 7.22 15.32 -14.13
C GLN A 118 7.65 14.90 -15.54
N ASN A 119 6.95 13.95 -16.17
CA ASN A 119 7.24 13.45 -17.51
C ASN A 119 6.30 14.05 -18.57
N ALA A 120 5.69 15.21 -18.30
CA ALA A 120 4.72 15.82 -19.21
C ALA A 120 5.29 16.11 -20.61
N GLN A 121 6.59 16.41 -20.71
CA GLN A 121 7.28 16.62 -21.99
C GLN A 121 7.36 15.33 -22.82
N ALA A 122 7.73 14.21 -22.19
CA ALA A 122 7.76 12.90 -22.85
C ALA A 122 6.36 12.44 -23.28
N LEU A 123 5.33 12.84 -22.53
CA LEU A 123 3.92 12.61 -22.85
C LEU A 123 3.32 13.71 -23.77
N GLY A 124 4.11 14.67 -24.26
CA GLY A 124 3.63 15.86 -24.98
C GLY A 124 3.35 15.66 -26.48
N GLY A 125 3.66 14.48 -27.03
CA GLY A 125 3.40 14.14 -28.43
C GLY A 125 1.93 13.86 -28.77
N PRO A 126 1.61 13.57 -30.04
CA PRO A 126 0.26 13.17 -30.43
C PRO A 126 -0.13 11.87 -29.68
N PRO A 127 -1.25 11.86 -28.95
CA PRO A 127 -1.67 10.67 -28.20
C PRO A 127 -2.06 9.52 -29.17
N PRO A 128 -1.89 8.25 -28.75
CA PRO A 128 -1.43 7.82 -27.44
C PRO A 128 0.10 7.86 -27.28
N THR A 129 0.56 8.28 -26.10
CA THR A 129 1.99 8.26 -25.70
C THR A 129 2.14 7.59 -24.35
N ALA A 130 3.30 7.00 -24.07
CA ALA A 130 3.53 6.28 -22.83
C ALA A 130 4.91 6.55 -22.25
N VAL A 131 5.00 6.49 -20.92
CA VAL A 131 6.26 6.51 -20.17
C VAL A 131 6.22 5.38 -19.15
N ILE A 132 7.29 4.58 -19.09
CA ILE A 132 7.38 3.46 -18.16
C ILE A 132 7.57 4.00 -16.74
N TYR A 133 6.58 3.77 -15.87
CA TYR A 133 6.64 4.12 -14.44
C TYR A 133 7.43 3.08 -13.65
N ARG A 134 7.26 1.80 -14.00
CA ARG A 134 7.94 0.67 -13.39
C ARG A 134 8.10 -0.45 -14.43
N LYS A 135 9.31 -0.99 -14.56
CA LYS A 135 9.55 -2.22 -15.33
C LYS A 135 9.81 -3.38 -14.37
N GLY A 136 9.02 -4.44 -14.46
CA GLY A 136 9.27 -5.71 -13.78
C GLY A 136 10.38 -6.48 -14.48
N ILE A 137 11.06 -7.35 -13.73
CA ILE A 137 11.93 -8.39 -14.28
C ILE A 137 11.32 -9.72 -13.83
N PRO A 138 11.10 -10.71 -14.70
CA PRO A 138 11.44 -10.73 -16.14
C PRO A 138 10.36 -10.19 -17.08
N ASP A 139 9.09 -10.18 -16.66
CA ASP A 139 7.92 -9.90 -17.51
C ASP A 139 6.98 -8.91 -16.80
N GLY A 140 6.59 -7.86 -17.51
CA GLY A 140 5.54 -6.92 -17.11
C GLY A 140 5.98 -5.69 -16.35
N GLY A 141 5.04 -4.80 -16.08
CA GLY A 141 5.33 -3.50 -15.46
C GLY A 141 4.12 -2.59 -15.32
N VAL A 142 4.38 -1.33 -15.00
CA VAL A 142 3.39 -0.25 -14.99
C VAL A 142 3.89 0.87 -15.88
N ALA A 143 3.09 1.24 -16.88
CA ALA A 143 3.30 2.42 -17.70
C ALA A 143 2.24 3.48 -17.37
N ILE A 144 2.62 4.75 -17.48
CA ILE A 144 1.65 5.83 -17.59
C ILE A 144 1.41 6.08 -19.07
N VAL A 145 0.16 5.91 -19.51
CA VAL A 145 -0.25 6.10 -20.91
C VAL A 145 -1.19 7.30 -20.98
N ARG A 146 -0.84 8.30 -21.79
CA ARG A 146 -1.72 9.41 -22.12
C ARG A 146 -2.61 9.02 -23.28
N SER A 147 -3.90 8.88 -23.02
CA SER A 147 -4.92 8.49 -24.00
C SER A 147 -6.25 9.18 -23.65
N PRO A 148 -6.48 10.42 -24.11
CA PRO A 148 -7.70 11.17 -23.82
C PRO A 148 -8.95 10.44 -24.32
N GLY A 149 -9.91 10.20 -23.43
CA GLY A 149 -11.23 9.65 -23.79
C GLY A 149 -11.25 8.20 -24.29
N ARG A 150 -10.13 7.47 -24.22
CA ARG A 150 -10.06 6.07 -24.67
C ARG A 150 -9.19 5.22 -23.75
N ASP A 151 -9.75 4.11 -23.27
CA ASP A 151 -9.02 3.10 -22.49
C ASP A 151 -7.92 2.43 -23.34
N PRO A 152 -6.64 2.48 -22.92
CA PRO A 152 -5.55 1.83 -23.62
C PRO A 152 -5.67 0.30 -23.75
N THR A 153 -6.49 -0.37 -22.92
CA THR A 153 -6.77 -1.81 -23.06
C THR A 153 -7.53 -2.17 -24.34
N GLY A 154 -8.22 -1.21 -24.95
CA GLY A 154 -8.94 -1.36 -26.22
C GLY A 154 -8.16 -0.93 -27.47
N LEU A 155 -6.84 -0.71 -27.34
CA LEU A 155 -5.97 -0.39 -28.47
C LEU A 155 -5.60 -1.67 -29.26
N SER A 156 -5.11 -1.50 -30.49
CA SER A 156 -4.60 -2.65 -31.24
C SER A 156 -3.32 -3.17 -30.57
N GLN A 157 -3.09 -4.49 -30.64
CA GLN A 157 -1.91 -5.11 -30.04
C GLN A 157 -0.59 -4.48 -30.53
N ARG A 158 -0.51 -4.11 -31.80
CA ARG A 158 0.64 -3.39 -32.36
C ARG A 158 0.90 -2.08 -31.61
N LEU A 159 -0.13 -1.28 -31.38
CA LEU A 159 -0.01 -0.02 -30.68
C LEU A 159 0.34 -0.19 -29.20
N MET A 160 -0.17 -1.23 -28.55
CA MET A 160 0.21 -1.58 -27.16
C MET A 160 1.70 -1.90 -27.05
N LEU A 161 2.22 -2.70 -27.99
CA LEU A 161 3.63 -3.06 -28.08
C LEU A 161 4.49 -1.81 -28.40
N ASP A 162 4.02 -0.92 -29.26
CA ASP A 162 4.73 0.34 -29.55
C ASP A 162 4.81 1.24 -28.30
N LEU A 163 3.80 1.22 -27.43
CA LEU A 163 3.74 2.04 -26.22
C LEU A 163 4.57 1.48 -25.06
N THR A 164 4.54 0.16 -24.85
CA THR A 164 5.09 -0.47 -23.63
C THR A 164 6.14 -1.53 -23.88
N GLY A 165 6.32 -1.95 -25.14
CA GLY A 165 7.12 -3.11 -25.52
C GLY A 165 6.38 -4.45 -25.35
N GLU A 166 5.26 -4.45 -24.64
CA GLU A 166 4.58 -5.63 -24.10
C GLU A 166 3.05 -5.48 -24.19
N ARG A 167 2.29 -6.52 -23.83
CA ARG A 167 0.83 -6.46 -23.92
C ARG A 167 0.25 -5.75 -22.71
N ILE A 168 -0.57 -4.73 -22.92
CA ILE A 168 -1.34 -4.09 -21.85
C ILE A 168 -2.45 -5.03 -21.37
N LYS A 169 -2.48 -5.34 -20.07
CA LYS A 169 -3.46 -6.23 -19.42
C LYS A 169 -4.62 -5.48 -18.78
N SER A 170 -4.32 -4.41 -18.06
CA SER A 170 -5.31 -3.63 -17.34
C SER A 170 -4.86 -2.18 -17.24
N CYS A 171 -5.81 -1.26 -17.22
CA CYS A 171 -5.54 0.15 -17.02
C CYS A 171 -6.49 0.72 -15.98
N GLU A 172 -5.98 1.69 -15.21
CA GLU A 172 -6.73 2.45 -14.24
C GLU A 172 -6.61 3.94 -14.59
N LEU A 173 -7.74 4.63 -14.70
CA LEU A 173 -7.75 6.05 -14.97
C LEU A 173 -7.16 6.81 -13.78
N ILE A 174 -6.08 7.56 -14.00
CA ILE A 174 -5.45 8.37 -12.95
C ILE A 174 -5.72 9.86 -13.14
N SER A 175 -5.96 10.34 -14.35
CA SER A 175 -6.33 11.73 -14.67
C SER A 175 -7.35 11.71 -15.81
N ASP A 176 -7.91 12.85 -16.21
CA ASP A 176 -8.86 12.93 -17.34
C ASP A 176 -8.25 12.43 -18.67
N THR A 177 -6.93 12.42 -18.77
CA THR A 177 -6.18 12.04 -19.98
C THR A 177 -5.14 10.94 -19.76
N ASP A 178 -4.77 10.65 -18.52
CA ASP A 178 -3.66 9.75 -18.18
C ASP A 178 -4.17 8.49 -17.48
N TRP A 179 -3.63 7.35 -17.90
CA TRP A 179 -3.96 6.01 -17.42
C TRP A 179 -2.72 5.35 -16.83
N SER A 180 -2.88 4.62 -15.73
CA SER A 180 -1.87 3.72 -15.23
C SER A 180 -2.16 2.31 -15.73
N CYS A 181 -1.32 1.81 -16.63
CA CYS A 181 -1.52 0.54 -17.31
C CYS A 181 -0.50 -0.50 -16.86
N TYR A 182 -0.99 -1.67 -16.47
CA TYR A 182 -0.16 -2.84 -16.22
C TYR A 182 0.06 -3.59 -17.53
N PHE A 183 1.31 -3.93 -17.81
CA PHE A 183 1.72 -4.70 -18.99
C PHE A 183 2.55 -5.91 -18.57
N ASP A 184 2.87 -6.76 -19.52
CA ASP A 184 3.26 -8.16 -19.32
C ASP A 184 4.38 -8.63 -20.25
#